data_AF-A0A963H3K2-F1
#
_entry.id   AF-A0A963H3K2-F1
#
_cell.length_a   1.000
_cell.length_b   1.000
_cell.length_c   1.000
_cell.angle_alpha   90.00
_cell.angle_beta   90.00
_cell.angle_gamma   90.00
#
_symmetry.space_group_name_H-M   'P 1'
#
loop_
_entity.id
_entity.type
_entity.pdbx_description
1 polymer ?
#
loop_
_entity_poly.entity_id
_entity_poly.type
_entity_poly.pdbx_seq_one_letter_code
_entity_poly.pdbx_strand_id
1 'polypeptide(L)'
;MTNPTSPAAPGQSRGERNFARVQAGMKKRRAAETRFRLYGMIAVGLGLSFLLVLMFSIVSKGYSAFLQTYVRLDVPLLEEVIDPEQTRQLDTLRSADYGALVKQNLRDMFPEVTGRRDKFALYNLVSNGAGFDIRDRVLANPDLIGTTLSIWVAADDDVDMLLKGHIERTGPEADRRIKDNQLAWIDKLNAEGRLEKRFNVAFFSNGDSRDPELSGIRGALMGTIFTLIVTLSLSFPLGVAAAVYLEEFAPKNRWTDLIEVNINNLA
;
A
#
# COMPACT_ATOMS: atom_id res chain seq x y z
N MET A 1 22.16 25.28 48.49
CA MET A 1 22.43 25.97 49.78
C MET A 1 22.24 27.46 49.57
N THR A 2 21.26 28.07 50.24
CA THR A 2 21.20 29.46 50.73
C THR A 2 19.76 29.71 51.19
N ASN A 3 19.58 29.76 52.50
CA ASN A 3 18.30 29.93 53.17
C ASN A 3 18.30 31.37 53.73
N PRO A 4 17.51 32.32 53.19
CA PRO A 4 17.41 33.63 53.80
C PRO A 4 16.36 33.58 54.91
N THR A 5 16.82 33.49 56.15
CA THR A 5 16.01 33.76 57.34
C THR A 5 15.66 35.24 57.37
N SER A 6 14.47 35.63 56.91
CA SER A 6 13.91 36.95 57.21
C SER A 6 13.53 37.07 58.69
N PRO A 7 13.81 38.20 59.37
CA PRO A 7 13.42 38.42 60.76
C PRO A 7 11.90 38.55 60.90
N ALA A 8 11.38 38.10 62.03
CA ALA A 8 9.95 38.00 62.34
C ALA A 8 9.30 39.36 62.59
N ALA A 9 8.10 39.58 62.02
CA ALA A 9 7.17 40.61 62.47
C ALA A 9 6.37 40.08 63.70
N PRO A 10 6.15 40.88 64.76
CA PRO A 10 5.45 40.40 65.96
C PRO A 10 3.94 40.30 65.71
N GLY A 11 3.31 39.14 66.00
CA GLY A 11 1.85 39.02 66.12
C GLY A 11 1.13 37.98 65.25
N GLN A 12 1.78 37.27 64.32
CA GLN A 12 1.08 36.33 63.42
C GLN A 12 1.01 34.88 63.95
N SER A 13 -0.16 34.26 63.81
CA SER A 13 -0.39 32.88 64.23
C SER A 13 0.45 31.90 63.39
N ARG A 14 0.71 30.69 63.92
CA ARG A 14 1.51 29.67 63.22
C ARG A 14 0.84 29.23 61.90
N GLY A 15 -0.49 29.30 61.82
CA GLY A 15 -1.28 29.03 60.61
C GLY A 15 -1.11 30.09 59.53
N GLU A 16 -1.11 31.38 59.89
CA GLU A 16 -0.94 32.50 58.94
C GLU A 16 0.46 32.50 58.31
N ARG A 17 1.50 32.17 59.08
CA ARG A 17 2.88 32.02 58.57
C ARG A 17 3.04 30.86 57.60
N ASN A 18 2.37 29.73 57.87
CA ASN A 18 2.35 28.58 56.96
C ASN A 18 1.56 28.89 55.69
N PHE A 19 0.43 29.57 55.81
CA PHE A 19 -0.39 29.99 54.67
C PHE A 19 0.36 30.98 53.76
N ALA A 20 1.02 32.00 54.33
CA ALA A 20 1.82 32.96 53.58
C ALA A 20 3.02 32.30 52.86
N ARG A 21 3.70 31.32 53.50
CA ARG A 21 4.78 30.54 52.85
C ARG A 21 4.27 29.68 51.69
N VAL A 22 3.13 29.03 51.86
CA VAL A 22 2.50 28.25 50.80
C VAL A 22 2.10 29.18 49.65
N GLN A 23 1.44 30.30 49.94
CA GLN A 23 0.97 31.28 48.96
C GLN A 23 2.11 31.94 48.16
N ALA A 24 3.25 32.25 48.81
CA ALA A 24 4.45 32.75 48.15
C ALA A 24 5.05 31.75 47.14
N GLY A 25 4.90 30.44 47.37
CA GLY A 25 5.31 29.39 46.44
C GLY A 25 4.30 29.06 45.32
N MET A 26 3.03 29.43 45.50
CA MET A 26 1.95 29.09 44.55
C MET A 26 2.15 29.70 43.16
N LYS A 27 2.61 30.96 43.07
CA LYS A 27 2.78 31.64 41.77
C LYS A 27 3.89 30.98 40.93
N LYS A 28 5.00 30.59 41.58
CA LYS A 28 6.13 29.89 40.92
C LYS A 28 5.74 28.47 40.49
N ARG A 29 4.98 27.73 41.32
CA ARG A 29 4.48 26.39 40.97
C ARG A 29 3.49 26.44 39.82
N ARG A 30 2.52 27.36 39.85
CA ARG A 30 1.55 27.55 38.76
C ARG A 30 2.25 27.89 37.44
N ALA A 31 3.26 28.76 37.44
CA ALA A 31 4.01 29.07 36.22
C ALA A 31 4.84 27.88 35.68
N ALA A 32 5.35 27.00 36.55
CA ALA A 32 6.00 25.76 36.13
C ALA A 32 4.97 24.75 35.57
N GLU A 33 3.82 24.63 36.20
CA GLU A 33 2.71 23.77 35.76
C GLU A 33 2.14 24.22 34.41
N THR A 34 1.93 25.53 34.19
CA THR A 34 1.50 26.07 32.90
C THR A 34 2.50 25.79 31.80
N ARG A 35 3.81 25.95 32.07
CA ARG A 35 4.87 25.61 31.09
C ARG A 35 4.91 24.11 30.80
N PHE A 36 4.80 23.27 31.83
CA PHE A 36 4.74 21.82 31.65
C PHE A 36 3.55 21.39 30.80
N ARG A 37 2.35 21.92 31.08
CA ARG A 37 1.15 21.68 30.26
C ARG A 37 1.32 22.18 28.83
N LEU A 38 1.91 23.38 28.65
CA LEU A 38 2.17 23.94 27.33
C LEU A 38 3.14 23.06 26.54
N TYR A 39 4.24 22.62 27.13
CA TYR A 39 5.18 21.70 26.49
C TYR A 39 4.53 20.35 26.17
N GLY A 40 3.69 19.83 27.06
CA GLY A 40 2.91 18.61 26.80
C GLY A 40 1.96 18.78 25.61
N MET A 41 1.19 19.87 25.56
CA MET A 41 0.30 20.17 24.43
C MET A 41 1.05 20.38 23.13
N ILE A 42 2.20 21.07 23.15
CA ILE A 42 3.04 21.25 21.97
C ILE A 42 3.61 19.91 21.50
N ALA A 43 4.11 19.07 22.41
CA ALA A 43 4.66 17.77 22.07
C ALA A 43 3.60 16.85 21.43
N VAL A 44 2.40 16.79 22.02
CA VAL A 44 1.27 16.04 21.46
C VAL A 44 0.84 16.62 20.12
N GLY A 45 0.72 17.95 20.01
CA GLY A 45 0.36 18.62 18.76
C GLY A 45 1.37 18.38 17.64
N LEU A 46 2.67 18.41 17.96
CA LEU A 46 3.74 18.12 17.02
C LEU A 46 3.70 16.64 16.58
N GLY A 47 3.50 15.71 17.52
CA GLY A 47 3.30 14.30 17.20
C GLY A 47 2.11 14.05 16.26
N LEU A 48 0.96 14.67 16.55
CA LEU A 48 -0.22 14.62 15.70
C LEU A 48 0.04 15.23 14.32
N SER A 49 0.79 16.34 14.24
CA SER A 49 1.14 16.97 12.97
C SER A 49 1.98 16.05 12.08
N PHE A 50 2.97 15.35 12.64
CA PHE A 50 3.78 14.40 11.89
C PHE A 50 2.97 13.20 11.43
N LEU A 51 2.06 12.69 12.27
CA LEU A 51 1.15 11.62 11.87
C LEU A 51 0.27 12.04 10.69
N LEU A 52 -0.28 13.27 10.72
CA LEU A 52 -1.10 13.80 9.63
C LEU A 52 -0.30 13.97 8.34
N VAL A 53 0.92 14.49 8.41
CA VAL A 53 1.81 14.63 7.25
C VAL A 53 2.15 13.26 6.66
N LEU A 54 2.44 12.27 7.51
CA LEU A 54 2.74 10.91 7.07
C LEU A 54 1.51 10.26 6.41
N MET A 55 0.34 10.38 7.02
CA MET A 55 -0.92 9.88 6.44
C MET A 55 -1.24 10.54 5.10
N PHE A 56 -1.10 11.87 5.02
CA PHE A 56 -1.29 12.61 3.78
C PHE A 56 -0.31 12.15 2.70
N SER A 57 0.98 11.97 3.03
CA SER A 57 1.98 11.49 2.07
C SER A 57 1.69 10.07 1.60
N ILE A 58 1.19 9.17 2.46
CA ILE A 58 0.87 7.79 2.08
C ILE A 58 -0.33 7.76 1.14
N VAL A 59 -1.41 8.48 1.48
CA VAL A 59 -2.62 8.51 0.67
C VAL A 59 -2.36 9.18 -0.69
N SER A 60 -1.69 10.33 -0.70
CA SER A 60 -1.40 11.08 -1.93
C SER A 60 -0.46 10.36 -2.89
N LYS A 61 0.53 9.60 -2.38
CA LYS A 61 1.43 8.82 -3.24
C LYS A 61 0.85 7.45 -3.60
N GLY A 62 -0.02 6.90 -2.75
CA GLY A 62 -0.57 5.56 -2.92
C GLY A 62 -1.84 5.50 -3.77
N TYR A 63 -2.61 6.60 -3.91
CA TYR A 63 -3.92 6.53 -4.58
C TYR A 63 -3.85 5.99 -6.01
N SER A 64 -2.75 6.26 -6.73
CA SER A 64 -2.59 5.82 -8.11
C SER A 64 -2.43 4.30 -8.24
N ALA A 65 -2.12 3.57 -7.16
CA ALA A 65 -2.08 2.10 -7.17
C ALA A 65 -3.48 1.47 -7.34
N PHE A 66 -4.55 2.17 -6.94
CA PHE A 66 -5.94 1.71 -7.12
C PHE A 66 -6.45 1.82 -8.55
N LEU A 67 -5.68 2.46 -9.44
CA LEU A 67 -5.99 2.55 -10.85
C LEU A 67 -4.99 1.68 -11.62
N GLN A 68 -5.43 1.10 -12.72
CA GLN A 68 -4.57 0.36 -13.64
C GLN A 68 -4.97 0.70 -15.06
N THR A 69 -3.97 0.95 -15.91
CA THR A 69 -4.15 1.15 -17.34
C THR A 69 -4.25 -0.19 -18.04
N TYR A 70 -5.25 -0.33 -18.90
CA TYR A 70 -5.45 -1.49 -19.76
C TYR A 70 -5.37 -1.09 -21.23
N VAL A 71 -4.86 -2.01 -22.04
CA VAL A 71 -4.79 -1.89 -23.50
C VAL A 71 -5.73 -2.91 -24.13
N ARG A 72 -6.56 -2.47 -25.08
CA ARG A 72 -7.44 -3.36 -25.86
C ARG A 72 -6.70 -3.93 -27.06
N LEU A 73 -6.54 -5.25 -27.05
CA LEU A 73 -5.99 -6.03 -28.15
C LEU A 73 -7.09 -6.87 -28.80
N ASP A 74 -7.02 -7.01 -30.12
CA ASP A 74 -7.91 -7.88 -30.89
C ASP A 74 -7.05 -9.01 -31.46
N VAL A 75 -6.79 -10.02 -30.62
CA VAL A 75 -5.77 -11.04 -30.88
C VAL A 75 -6.37 -12.21 -31.68
N PRO A 76 -5.89 -12.49 -32.91
CA PRO A 76 -6.28 -13.68 -33.63
C PRO A 76 -5.71 -14.92 -32.93
N LEU A 77 -6.59 -15.83 -32.50
CA LEU A 77 -6.21 -17.08 -31.84
C LEU A 77 -5.87 -18.13 -32.89
N LEU A 78 -4.68 -18.01 -33.46
CA LEU A 78 -4.20 -18.89 -34.53
C LEU A 78 -4.07 -20.34 -34.05
N GLU A 79 -4.78 -21.25 -34.71
CA GLU A 79 -4.78 -22.68 -34.36
C GLU A 79 -3.39 -23.30 -34.51
N GLU A 80 -2.63 -22.89 -35.52
CA GLU A 80 -1.23 -23.31 -35.74
C GLU A 80 -0.27 -22.96 -34.59
N VAL A 81 -0.60 -21.96 -33.75
CA VAL A 81 0.24 -21.56 -32.61
C VAL A 81 -0.24 -22.23 -31.31
N ILE A 82 -1.57 -22.42 -31.18
CA ILE A 82 -2.19 -22.87 -29.93
C ILE A 82 -2.34 -24.39 -29.88
N ASP A 83 -2.78 -25.02 -30.97
CA ASP A 83 -3.07 -26.45 -31.06
C ASP A 83 -2.83 -26.97 -32.48
N PRO A 84 -1.54 -27.16 -32.87
CA PRO A 84 -1.18 -27.57 -34.23
C PRO A 84 -1.79 -28.92 -34.65
N GLU A 85 -2.03 -29.80 -33.67
CA GLU A 85 -2.58 -31.15 -33.88
C GLU A 85 -4.12 -31.19 -33.76
N GLN A 86 -4.76 -30.05 -33.48
CA GLN A 86 -6.22 -29.91 -33.30
C GLN A 86 -6.81 -30.89 -32.27
N THR A 87 -6.03 -31.25 -31.26
CA THR A 87 -6.39 -32.28 -30.28
C THR A 87 -7.22 -31.73 -29.11
N ARG A 88 -7.21 -30.41 -28.91
CA ARG A 88 -7.80 -29.68 -27.77
C ARG A 88 -7.40 -30.26 -26.41
N GLN A 89 -6.22 -30.89 -26.35
CA GLN A 89 -5.70 -31.48 -25.12
C GLN A 89 -5.22 -30.39 -24.17
N LEU A 90 -5.57 -30.56 -22.89
CA LEU A 90 -5.31 -29.55 -21.84
C LEU A 90 -3.83 -29.20 -21.71
N ASP A 91 -2.93 -30.18 -21.84
CA ASP A 91 -1.48 -29.96 -21.67
C ASP A 91 -0.88 -29.17 -22.85
N THR A 92 -1.35 -29.44 -24.07
CA THR A 92 -0.99 -28.67 -25.27
C THR A 92 -1.46 -27.23 -25.12
N LEU A 93 -2.74 -27.04 -24.76
CA LEU A 93 -3.30 -25.71 -24.56
C LEU A 93 -2.61 -24.92 -23.44
N ARG A 94 -2.13 -25.58 -22.38
CA ARG A 94 -1.40 -24.90 -21.28
C ARG A 94 0.00 -24.42 -21.69
N SER A 95 0.66 -25.13 -22.60
CA SER A 95 2.06 -24.91 -22.97
C SER A 95 2.27 -24.09 -24.24
N ALA A 96 1.19 -23.78 -24.98
CA ALA A 96 1.22 -22.91 -26.14
C ALA A 96 1.81 -21.50 -25.84
N ASP A 97 2.45 -20.89 -26.85
CA ASP A 97 3.06 -19.56 -26.74
C ASP A 97 2.04 -18.44 -27.02
N TYR A 98 1.18 -18.16 -26.05
CA TYR A 98 0.24 -17.03 -26.12
C TYR A 98 0.95 -15.67 -26.16
N GLY A 99 2.18 -15.59 -25.66
CA GLY A 99 2.98 -14.36 -25.75
C GLY A 99 3.37 -14.03 -27.18
N ALA A 100 3.63 -15.03 -28.01
CA ALA A 100 3.88 -14.85 -29.45
C ALA A 100 2.67 -14.23 -30.17
N LEU A 101 1.45 -14.64 -29.82
CA LEU A 101 0.21 -14.08 -30.39
C LEU A 101 0.04 -12.60 -30.04
N VAL A 102 0.29 -12.22 -28.79
CA VAL A 102 0.28 -10.80 -28.36
C VAL A 102 1.31 -9.99 -29.15
N LYS A 103 2.55 -10.49 -29.22
CA LYS A 103 3.63 -9.82 -29.95
C LYS A 103 3.33 -9.71 -31.44
N GLN A 104 2.69 -10.73 -32.02
CA GLN A 104 2.26 -10.71 -33.42
C GLN A 104 1.19 -9.66 -33.65
N ASN A 105 0.16 -9.63 -32.82
CA ASN A 105 -0.91 -8.63 -32.90
C ASN A 105 -0.36 -7.20 -32.81
N LEU A 106 0.59 -6.95 -31.90
CA LEU A 106 1.25 -5.64 -31.81
C LEU A 106 2.04 -5.28 -33.07
N ARG A 107 2.73 -6.24 -33.70
CA ARG A 107 3.41 -6.00 -34.99
C ARG A 107 2.42 -5.69 -36.11
N ASP A 108 1.27 -6.34 -36.13
CA ASP A 108 0.23 -6.13 -37.15
C ASP A 108 -0.43 -4.76 -36.98
N MET A 109 -0.57 -4.26 -35.74
CA MET A 109 -1.08 -2.92 -35.44
C MET A 109 -0.08 -1.80 -35.77
N PHE A 110 1.21 -2.11 -35.78
CA PHE A 110 2.32 -1.16 -36.02
C PHE A 110 3.32 -1.72 -37.06
N PRO A 111 2.88 -1.95 -38.31
CA PRO A 111 3.69 -2.56 -39.36
C PRO A 111 4.93 -1.73 -39.74
N GLU A 112 4.93 -0.43 -39.43
CA GLU A 112 6.08 0.47 -39.59
C GLU A 112 7.28 0.10 -38.69
N VAL A 113 7.07 -0.68 -37.63
CA VAL A 113 8.10 -1.04 -36.65
C VAL A 113 8.90 -2.26 -37.10
N THR A 114 10.01 -2.01 -37.79
CA THR A 114 10.87 -3.06 -38.35
C THR A 114 12.09 -3.38 -37.48
N GLY A 115 12.67 -2.38 -36.82
CA GLY A 115 13.90 -2.48 -36.03
C GLY A 115 13.76 -3.35 -34.77
N ARG A 116 14.80 -4.15 -34.45
CA ARG A 116 14.79 -5.05 -33.27
C ARG A 116 14.59 -4.30 -31.95
N ARG A 117 15.24 -3.15 -31.78
CA ARG A 117 15.11 -2.32 -30.56
C ARG A 117 13.72 -1.72 -30.43
N ASP A 118 13.12 -1.32 -31.55
CA ASP A 118 11.79 -0.72 -31.56
C ASP A 118 10.72 -1.77 -31.34
N LYS A 119 10.89 -2.98 -31.90
CA LYS A 119 10.01 -4.13 -31.59
C LYS A 119 10.02 -4.48 -30.11
N PHE A 120 11.19 -4.43 -29.46
CA PHE A 120 11.27 -4.65 -28.01
C PHE A 120 10.47 -3.58 -27.24
N ALA A 121 10.65 -2.31 -27.61
CA ALA A 121 9.89 -1.20 -27.02
C ALA A 121 8.38 -1.30 -27.29
N LEU A 122 8.00 -1.80 -28.46
CA LEU A 122 6.61 -2.05 -28.84
C LEU A 122 5.96 -3.16 -28.01
N TYR A 123 6.71 -4.22 -27.70
CA TYR A 123 6.19 -5.30 -26.85
C TYR A 123 5.98 -4.83 -25.40
N ASN A 124 6.82 -3.91 -24.91
CA ASN A 124 6.65 -3.26 -23.61
C ASN A 124 5.58 -2.15 -23.62
N LEU A 125 4.58 -2.22 -24.50
CA LEU A 125 3.36 -1.42 -24.37
C LEU A 125 2.30 -2.13 -23.51
N VAL A 126 2.39 -3.44 -23.43
CA VAL A 126 1.48 -4.30 -22.68
C VAL A 126 2.27 -5.16 -21.71
N SER A 127 1.62 -5.55 -20.62
CA SER A 127 2.24 -6.40 -19.61
C SER A 127 2.65 -7.75 -20.22
N ASN A 128 3.75 -8.31 -19.71
CA ASN A 128 4.12 -9.70 -19.96
C ASN A 128 3.02 -10.70 -19.54
N GLY A 129 2.12 -10.26 -18.63
CA GLY A 129 0.94 -11.02 -18.19
C GLY A 129 -0.12 -11.25 -19.26
N ALA A 130 -0.14 -10.45 -20.34
CA ALA A 130 -1.17 -10.51 -21.38
C ALA A 130 -1.34 -11.91 -22.01
N GLY A 131 -0.23 -12.64 -22.18
CA GLY A 131 -0.27 -14.01 -22.69
C GLY A 131 -0.98 -14.98 -21.74
N PHE A 132 -0.81 -14.80 -20.42
CA PHE A 132 -1.51 -15.62 -19.42
C PHE A 132 -3.00 -15.31 -19.38
N ASP A 133 -3.39 -14.04 -19.52
CA ASP A 133 -4.82 -13.66 -19.59
C ASP A 133 -5.53 -14.33 -20.78
N ILE A 134 -4.86 -14.37 -21.94
CA ILE A 134 -5.39 -15.04 -23.13
C ILE A 134 -5.46 -16.55 -22.92
N ARG A 135 -4.38 -17.16 -22.42
CA ARG A 135 -4.35 -18.60 -22.08
C ARG A 135 -5.51 -18.97 -21.18
N ASP A 136 -5.73 -18.21 -20.11
CA ASP A 136 -6.76 -18.53 -19.12
C ASP A 136 -8.16 -18.44 -19.73
N ARG A 137 -8.40 -17.52 -20.68
CA ARG A 137 -9.66 -17.50 -21.47
C ARG A 137 -9.80 -18.69 -22.41
N VAL A 138 -8.72 -19.08 -23.08
CA VAL A 138 -8.72 -20.26 -23.99
C VAL A 138 -8.91 -21.56 -23.21
N LEU A 139 -8.30 -21.69 -22.03
CA LEU A 139 -8.51 -22.84 -21.15
C LEU A 139 -9.93 -22.90 -20.59
N ALA A 140 -10.54 -21.75 -20.30
CA ALA A 140 -11.93 -21.67 -19.86
C ALA A 140 -12.92 -21.99 -20.99
N ASN A 141 -12.60 -21.59 -22.23
CA ASN A 141 -13.40 -21.88 -23.41
C ASN A 141 -12.50 -22.15 -24.64
N PRO A 142 -12.19 -23.44 -24.93
CA PRO A 142 -11.36 -23.80 -26.06
C PRO A 142 -11.96 -23.43 -27.42
N ASP A 143 -13.28 -23.26 -27.54
CA ASP A 143 -13.96 -22.93 -28.81
C ASP A 143 -13.57 -21.55 -29.36
N LEU A 144 -12.86 -20.74 -28.57
CA LEU A 144 -12.30 -19.46 -29.01
C LEU A 144 -11.16 -19.62 -30.02
N ILE A 145 -10.47 -20.76 -30.06
CA ILE A 145 -9.36 -21.01 -31.01
C ILE A 145 -9.90 -20.96 -32.44
N GLY A 146 -9.21 -20.20 -33.30
CA GLY A 146 -9.63 -19.89 -34.67
C GLY A 146 -10.41 -18.57 -34.80
N THR A 147 -10.77 -17.92 -33.68
CA THR A 147 -11.48 -16.63 -33.69
C THR A 147 -10.55 -15.47 -33.30
N THR A 148 -11.03 -14.23 -33.48
CA THR A 148 -10.34 -13.03 -32.96
C THR A 148 -10.90 -12.67 -31.60
N LEU A 149 -10.06 -12.76 -30.56
CA LEU A 149 -10.42 -12.44 -29.19
C LEU A 149 -10.13 -10.97 -28.90
N SER A 150 -11.19 -10.18 -28.66
CA SER A 150 -11.05 -8.82 -28.11
C SER A 150 -10.89 -8.89 -26.59
N ILE A 151 -9.74 -8.45 -26.08
CA ILE A 151 -9.38 -8.53 -24.68
C ILE A 151 -8.69 -7.25 -24.20
N TRP A 152 -9.00 -6.86 -22.96
CA TRP A 152 -8.30 -5.82 -22.25
C TRP A 152 -7.23 -6.45 -21.38
N VAL A 153 -5.97 -6.17 -21.69
CA VAL A 153 -4.81 -6.66 -20.94
C VAL A 153 -4.14 -5.50 -20.20
N ALA A 154 -3.48 -5.78 -19.09
CA ALA A 154 -2.75 -4.74 -18.36
C ALA A 154 -1.70 -4.09 -19.27
N ALA A 155 -1.57 -2.76 -19.20
CA ALA A 155 -0.43 -2.05 -19.78
C ALA A 155 0.83 -2.32 -18.95
N ASP A 156 1.99 -2.21 -19.60
CA ASP A 156 3.31 -2.24 -18.96
C ASP A 156 3.45 -1.16 -17.87
N ASP A 157 4.33 -1.38 -16.87
CA ASP A 157 4.49 -0.48 -15.72
C ASP A 157 4.82 0.96 -16.14
N ASP A 158 5.69 1.12 -17.14
CA ASP A 158 6.07 2.44 -17.62
C ASP A 158 4.89 3.14 -18.30
N VAL A 159 4.15 2.43 -19.16
CA VAL A 159 2.95 2.97 -19.84
C VAL A 159 1.89 3.38 -18.84
N ASP A 160 1.67 2.57 -17.82
CA ASP A 160 0.72 2.86 -16.75
C ASP A 160 1.14 4.09 -15.93
N MET A 161 2.42 4.21 -15.57
CA MET A 161 2.96 5.39 -14.88
C MET A 161 2.84 6.67 -15.72
N LEU A 162 3.04 6.57 -17.04
CA LEU A 162 2.83 7.68 -17.96
C LEU A 162 1.38 8.15 -17.97
N LEU A 163 0.41 7.24 -18.08
CA LEU A 163 -1.01 7.62 -18.09
C LEU A 163 -1.54 8.07 -16.71
N LYS A 164 -0.83 7.71 -15.64
CA LYS A 164 -1.05 8.22 -14.28
C LYS A 164 -0.41 9.60 -14.04
N GLY A 165 0.42 10.08 -14.97
CA GLY A 165 1.06 11.39 -14.90
C GLY A 165 2.36 11.42 -14.09
N HIS A 166 2.97 10.26 -13.83
CA HIS A 166 4.24 10.14 -13.08
C HIS A 166 5.48 10.19 -13.98
N ILE A 167 5.30 10.10 -15.30
CA ILE A 167 6.36 10.28 -16.29
C ILE A 167 6.06 11.54 -17.09
N GLU A 168 7.00 12.49 -17.10
CA GLU A 168 6.87 13.70 -17.91
C GLU A 168 6.93 13.34 -19.40
N ARG A 169 6.02 13.92 -20.20
CA ARG A 169 6.01 13.75 -21.67
C ARG A 169 6.98 14.70 -22.36
N THR A 170 7.31 15.80 -21.69
CA THR A 170 8.15 16.88 -22.22
C THR A 170 9.54 16.76 -21.65
N GLY A 171 10.56 16.82 -22.51
CA GLY A 171 11.97 16.79 -22.09
C GLY A 171 12.82 15.84 -22.92
N PRO A 172 14.14 15.79 -22.67
CA PRO A 172 15.05 14.87 -23.36
C PRO A 172 14.61 13.42 -23.21
N GLU A 173 14.70 12.64 -24.29
CA GLU A 173 14.36 11.20 -24.28
C GLU A 173 15.22 10.42 -23.27
N ALA A 174 16.49 10.80 -23.11
CA ALA A 174 17.45 10.12 -22.24
C ALA A 174 17.09 10.19 -20.74
N ASP A 175 16.28 11.18 -20.33
CA ASP A 175 15.88 11.38 -18.94
C ASP A 175 14.57 10.65 -18.61
N ARG A 176 13.94 10.00 -19.60
CA ARG A 176 12.65 9.31 -19.47
C ARG A 176 12.80 7.80 -19.61
N ARG A 177 11.93 7.06 -18.91
CA ARG A 177 11.82 5.60 -19.07
C ARG A 177 11.14 5.20 -20.40
N ILE A 178 10.32 6.10 -20.96
CA ILE A 178 9.61 5.90 -22.22
C ILE A 178 10.21 6.74 -23.34
N LYS A 179 10.44 6.07 -24.48
CA LYS A 179 10.97 6.65 -25.71
C LYS A 179 9.94 7.44 -26.52
N ASP A 180 10.41 8.28 -27.43
CA ASP A 180 9.54 9.12 -28.26
C ASP A 180 8.67 8.31 -29.23
N ASN A 181 9.21 7.20 -29.75
CA ASN A 181 8.43 6.27 -30.58
C ASN A 181 7.31 5.60 -29.78
N GLN A 182 7.58 5.19 -28.54
CA GLN A 182 6.57 4.63 -27.65
C GLN A 182 5.48 5.64 -27.31
N LEU A 183 5.82 6.91 -27.07
CA LEU A 183 4.81 7.97 -26.88
C LEU A 183 3.88 8.07 -28.08
N ALA A 184 4.42 8.08 -29.31
CA ALA A 184 3.61 8.13 -30.52
C ALA A 184 2.66 6.92 -30.64
N TRP A 185 3.13 5.72 -30.29
CA TRP A 185 2.28 4.52 -30.28
C TRP A 185 1.19 4.56 -29.21
N ILE A 186 1.52 5.04 -28.01
CA ILE A 186 0.57 5.21 -26.91
C ILE A 186 -0.51 6.23 -27.29
N ASP A 187 -0.12 7.36 -27.90
CA ASP A 187 -1.06 8.39 -28.34
C ASP A 187 -1.98 7.88 -29.45
N LYS A 188 -1.47 7.04 -30.38
CA LYS A 188 -2.29 6.34 -31.38
C LYS A 188 -3.29 5.40 -30.70
N LEU A 189 -2.86 4.57 -29.75
CA LEU A 189 -3.77 3.67 -29.01
C LEU A 189 -4.85 4.45 -28.23
N ASN A 190 -4.48 5.60 -27.66
CA ASN A 190 -5.43 6.48 -26.97
C ASN A 190 -6.46 7.06 -27.95
N ALA A 191 -6.00 7.55 -29.10
CA ALA A 191 -6.86 8.11 -30.14
C ALA A 191 -7.84 7.08 -30.73
N GLU A 192 -7.43 5.81 -30.81
CA GLU A 192 -8.26 4.68 -31.22
C GLU A 192 -9.21 4.17 -30.12
N GLY A 193 -9.18 4.75 -28.91
CA GLY A 193 -9.99 4.30 -27.78
C GLY A 193 -9.59 2.91 -27.26
N ARG A 194 -8.32 2.52 -27.44
CA ARG A 194 -7.76 1.25 -26.98
C ARG A 194 -7.05 1.33 -25.64
N LEU A 195 -7.04 2.50 -25.00
CA LEU A 195 -6.49 2.69 -23.65
C LEU A 195 -7.58 3.08 -22.68
N GLU A 196 -7.59 2.45 -21.51
CA GLU A 196 -8.58 2.73 -20.48
C GLU A 196 -7.96 2.57 -19.08
N LYS A 197 -8.21 3.53 -18.19
CA LYS A 197 -7.87 3.40 -16.77
C LYS A 197 -9.06 2.84 -16.01
N ARG A 198 -8.85 1.74 -15.29
CA ARG A 198 -9.87 1.05 -14.51
C ARG A 198 -9.45 0.92 -13.06
N PHE A 199 -10.41 0.62 -12.18
CA PHE A 199 -10.10 0.28 -10.80
C PHE A 199 -9.36 -1.06 -10.74
N ASN A 200 -8.20 -1.08 -10.08
CA ASN A 200 -7.32 -2.23 -10.01
C ASN A 200 -7.79 -3.22 -8.94
N VAL A 201 -8.74 -4.08 -9.29
CA VAL A 201 -9.16 -5.19 -8.40
C VAL A 201 -8.01 -6.18 -8.20
N ALA A 202 -7.18 -6.37 -9.24
CA ALA A 202 -6.05 -7.28 -9.22
C ALA A 202 -5.04 -6.93 -8.11
N PHE A 203 -4.88 -5.65 -7.77
CA PHE A 203 -4.08 -5.18 -6.64
C PHE A 203 -4.41 -5.88 -5.32
N PHE A 204 -5.68 -6.23 -5.06
CA PHE A 204 -6.10 -6.90 -3.83
C PHE A 204 -6.13 -8.43 -3.95
N SER A 205 -6.32 -8.96 -5.15
CA SER A 205 -6.44 -10.41 -5.38
C SER A 205 -5.11 -11.10 -5.71
N ASN A 206 -4.14 -10.35 -6.26
CA ASN A 206 -2.84 -10.86 -6.67
C ASN A 206 -1.83 -10.84 -5.52
N GLY A 207 -0.87 -11.77 -5.60
CA GLY A 207 0.31 -11.77 -4.73
C GLY A 207 1.47 -11.01 -5.35
N ASP A 208 2.67 -11.23 -4.81
CA ASP A 208 3.89 -10.58 -5.29
C ASP A 208 4.24 -11.07 -6.71
N SER A 209 4.61 -10.12 -7.58
CA SER A 209 5.10 -10.37 -8.93
C SER A 209 6.44 -9.67 -9.17
N ARG A 210 7.19 -10.12 -10.19
CA ARG A 210 8.37 -9.40 -10.69
C ARG A 210 7.99 -8.20 -11.56
N ASP A 211 6.81 -8.26 -12.16
CA ASP A 211 6.23 -7.20 -12.97
C ASP A 211 5.35 -6.30 -12.07
N PRO A 212 5.69 -5.02 -11.86
CA PRO A 212 5.00 -4.14 -10.91
C PRO A 212 3.50 -3.99 -11.16
N GLU A 213 3.07 -4.02 -12.41
CA GLU A 213 1.68 -3.87 -12.83
C GLU A 213 0.78 -5.08 -12.49
N LEU A 214 1.39 -6.25 -12.25
CA LEU A 214 0.69 -7.48 -11.86
C LEU A 214 0.77 -7.75 -10.36
N SER A 215 1.68 -7.06 -9.66
CA SER A 215 1.91 -7.24 -8.23
C SER A 215 0.74 -6.73 -7.40
N GLY A 216 0.38 -7.47 -6.35
CA GLY A 216 -0.70 -7.12 -5.44
C GLY A 216 -0.33 -7.28 -3.97
N ILE A 217 -1.19 -6.79 -3.08
CA ILE A 217 -0.96 -6.76 -1.63
C ILE A 217 -1.54 -7.98 -0.90
N ARG A 218 -2.08 -8.97 -1.62
CA ARG A 218 -2.78 -10.10 -0.99
C ARG A 218 -1.90 -10.85 0.00
N GLY A 219 -0.61 -11.04 -0.33
CA GLY A 219 0.35 -11.70 0.55
C GLY A 219 0.52 -10.95 1.87
N ALA A 220 0.81 -9.65 1.80
CA ALA A 220 0.97 -8.79 2.97
C ALA A 220 -0.31 -8.67 3.80
N LEU A 221 -1.48 -8.58 3.14
CA LEU A 221 -2.78 -8.53 3.80
C LEU A 221 -3.06 -9.82 4.57
N MET A 222 -2.87 -10.98 3.94
CA MET A 222 -3.06 -12.27 4.59
C MET A 222 -2.07 -12.48 5.74
N GLY A 223 -0.80 -12.09 5.56
CA GLY A 223 0.19 -12.12 6.62
C GLY A 223 -0.24 -11.30 7.84
N THR A 224 -0.70 -10.06 7.62
CA THR A 224 -1.19 -9.18 8.69
C THR A 224 -2.40 -9.79 9.40
N ILE A 225 -3.37 -10.35 8.66
CA ILE A 225 -4.54 -11.02 9.21
C ILE A 225 -4.12 -12.21 10.08
N PHE A 226 -3.22 -13.06 9.61
CA PHE A 226 -2.74 -14.20 10.39
C PHE A 226 -1.99 -13.77 11.64
N THR A 227 -1.15 -12.74 11.56
CA THR A 227 -0.49 -12.18 12.75
C THR A 227 -1.52 -11.73 13.79
N LEU A 228 -2.53 -10.97 13.39
CA LEU A 228 -3.58 -10.51 14.31
C LEU A 228 -4.36 -11.67 14.93
N ILE A 229 -4.74 -12.67 14.14
CA ILE A 229 -5.47 -13.84 14.60
C ILE A 229 -4.63 -14.63 15.62
N VAL A 230 -3.37 -14.93 15.30
CA VAL A 230 -2.49 -15.68 16.20
C VAL A 230 -2.24 -14.90 17.48
N THR A 231 -1.95 -13.60 17.37
CA THR A 231 -1.75 -12.73 18.54
C THR A 231 -2.99 -12.68 19.42
N LEU A 232 -4.18 -12.49 18.84
CA LEU A 232 -5.43 -12.47 19.60
C LEU A 232 -5.73 -13.83 20.25
N SER A 233 -5.53 -14.92 19.50
CA SER A 233 -5.81 -16.28 19.97
C SER A 233 -4.92 -16.70 21.14
N LEU A 234 -3.71 -16.17 21.24
CA LEU A 234 -2.79 -16.43 22.36
C LEU A 234 -2.96 -15.41 23.49
N SER A 235 -3.03 -14.13 23.17
CA SER A 235 -3.10 -13.06 24.17
C SER A 235 -4.42 -13.04 24.92
N PHE A 236 -5.55 -13.33 24.27
CA PHE A 236 -6.85 -13.28 24.91
C PHE A 236 -7.03 -14.37 25.98
N PRO A 237 -6.82 -15.68 25.70
CA PRO A 237 -6.93 -16.71 26.74
C PRO A 237 -5.91 -16.51 27.87
N LEU A 238 -4.68 -16.11 27.54
CA LEU A 238 -3.66 -15.84 28.55
C LEU A 238 -4.03 -14.65 29.45
N GLY A 239 -4.56 -13.57 28.86
CA GLY A 239 -5.04 -12.42 29.59
C GLY A 239 -6.21 -12.74 30.51
N VAL A 240 -7.19 -13.51 30.02
CA VAL A 240 -8.33 -13.98 30.83
C VAL A 240 -7.87 -14.91 31.96
N ALA A 241 -6.99 -15.87 31.67
CA ALA A 241 -6.45 -16.78 32.68
C ALA A 241 -5.65 -16.03 33.77
N ALA A 242 -4.86 -15.02 33.38
CA ALA A 242 -4.15 -14.17 34.32
C ALA A 242 -5.12 -13.37 35.20
N ALA A 243 -6.18 -12.80 34.63
CA ALA A 243 -7.19 -12.07 35.39
C ALA A 243 -7.93 -12.97 36.40
N VAL A 244 -8.39 -14.15 35.98
CA VAL A 244 -9.06 -15.12 36.87
C VAL A 244 -8.11 -15.60 37.98
N TYR A 245 -6.84 -15.85 37.66
CA TYR A 245 -5.85 -16.23 38.65
C TYR A 245 -5.61 -15.13 39.69
N LEU A 246 -5.53 -13.87 39.27
CA LEU A 246 -5.36 -12.74 40.16
C LEU A 246 -6.56 -12.53 41.10
N GLU A 247 -7.77 -12.73 40.60
CA GLU A 247 -9.00 -12.57 41.38
C GLU A 247 -9.18 -13.72 42.41
N GLU A 248 -8.98 -14.97 41.97
CA GLU A 248 -9.35 -16.14 42.77
C GLU A 248 -8.20 -16.70 43.62
N PHE A 249 -6.94 -16.54 43.19
CA PHE A 249 -5.82 -17.27 43.77
C PHE A 249 -4.64 -16.40 44.21
N ALA A 250 -4.52 -15.15 43.76
CA ALA A 250 -3.32 -14.37 44.04
C ALA A 250 -3.26 -13.83 45.48
N PRO A 251 -2.11 -13.99 46.17
CA PRO A 251 -1.93 -13.41 47.50
C PRO A 251 -1.85 -11.88 47.44
N LYS A 252 -2.48 -11.19 48.40
CA LYS A 252 -2.43 -9.73 48.51
C LYS A 252 -1.03 -9.26 48.90
N ASN A 253 -0.33 -8.65 47.95
CA ASN A 253 0.98 -8.05 48.17
C ASN A 253 1.13 -6.83 47.23
N ARG A 254 2.17 -6.02 47.48
CA ARG A 254 2.40 -4.77 46.71
C ARG A 254 2.61 -4.99 45.21
N TRP A 255 2.99 -6.21 44.80
CA TRP A 255 3.14 -6.57 43.39
C TRP A 255 1.79 -6.88 42.74
N THR A 256 0.93 -7.64 43.41
CA THR A 256 -0.46 -7.90 42.98
C THR A 256 -1.24 -6.60 42.89
N ASP A 257 -1.14 -5.71 43.90
CA ASP A 257 -1.82 -4.40 43.90
C ASP A 257 -1.37 -3.52 42.71
N LEU A 258 -0.08 -3.56 42.36
CA LEU A 258 0.46 -2.80 41.22
C LEU A 258 -0.11 -3.34 39.90
N ILE A 259 -0.21 -4.67 39.76
CA ILE A 259 -0.80 -5.32 38.58
C ILE A 259 -2.30 -4.99 38.48
N GLU A 260 -3.04 -5.09 39.58
CA GLU A 260 -4.47 -4.81 39.66
C GLU A 260 -4.79 -3.36 39.29
N VAL A 261 -3.99 -2.39 39.77
CA VAL A 261 -4.12 -0.97 39.39
C VAL A 261 -3.88 -0.74 37.90
N ASN A 262 -2.90 -1.43 37.30
CA ASN A 262 -2.66 -1.29 35.86
C ASN A 262 -3.77 -1.96 35.02
N ILE A 263 -4.31 -3.10 35.46
CA ILE A 263 -5.45 -3.75 34.80
C ILE A 263 -6.69 -2.86 34.87
N ASN A 264 -7.05 -2.34 36.05
CA ASN A 264 -8.20 -1.44 36.22
C ASN A 264 -8.07 -0.09 35.49
N ASN A 265 -6.86 0.34 35.15
CA ASN A 265 -6.62 1.54 34.35
C ASN A 265 -6.59 1.26 32.84
N LEU A 266 -6.55 -0.02 32.43
CA LEU A 266 -6.54 -0.46 31.04
C LEU A 266 -7.91 -1.03 30.60
N ALA A 267 -8.70 -1.60 31.52
CA ALA A 267 -10.07 -2.08 31.30
C ALA A 267 -11.09 -0.94 31.35
#